data_AF-A0A1I0C0R7-F1
#
_entry.id   AF-A0A1I0C0R7-F1
#
_cell.length_a   1.000
_cell.length_b   1.000
_cell.length_c   1.000
_cell.angle_alpha   90.00
_cell.angle_beta   90.00
_cell.angle_gamma   90.00
#
_symmetry.space_group_name_H-M   'P 1'
#
loop_
_entity.id
_entity.type
_entity.pdbx_description
1 polymer ?
#
loop_
_entity_poly.entity_id
_entity_poly.type
_entity_poly.pdbx_seq_one_letter_code
_entity_poly.pdbx_strand_id
1 'polypeptide(L)'
;MAKNKKNKKAQKNSNSQSKKQSNNIYFIPRETGQILNNLEKQKGGKFQYDNYSLLLNKFYKCQEDSKGKYEFDFNEMAKEYEFYPKAQNLEIKKLIDQINQRVKAVSQAYANIGYQVKKFELKTTSPMVIGLGNDSVLETSLTLHHTYGIPYIPASAIKGVARNWAINNIFDLNEGDKDRGALGDQSFCKIFGSPEDSVLGERQGKVIFLDAFPLCNIKVKTDIISSHYHNYYTSGKNNIPPADYLQPNIRKFLVLEEGALFKFYLMVKDKDNEKITLGSSEEYQGTILELTEKLLKEALTIEGIGAKSSVGYGLFG
;
A
#
# COMPACT_ATOMS: atom_id res chain seq x y z
N MET A 1 -14.95 -77.75 -23.64
CA MET A 1 -15.90 -77.11 -22.70
C MET A 1 -15.10 -76.28 -21.71
N ALA A 2 -15.04 -74.97 -21.94
CA ALA A 2 -14.16 -74.04 -21.23
C ALA A 2 -14.82 -73.45 -19.98
N LYS A 3 -14.04 -73.36 -18.90
CA LYS A 3 -14.37 -72.70 -17.63
C LYS A 3 -14.55 -71.19 -17.84
N ASN A 4 -15.55 -70.57 -17.20
CA ASN A 4 -15.56 -69.12 -16.99
C ASN A 4 -16.10 -68.75 -15.60
N LYS A 5 -15.23 -68.20 -14.76
CA LYS A 5 -15.52 -67.64 -13.44
C LYS A 5 -15.70 -66.12 -13.55
N LYS A 6 -16.79 -65.64 -12.94
CA LYS A 6 -17.00 -64.36 -12.24
C LYS A 6 -16.20 -63.13 -12.73
N ASN A 7 -16.93 -62.13 -13.22
CA ASN A 7 -16.50 -60.73 -13.15
C ASN A 7 -17.64 -59.85 -12.62
N LYS A 8 -17.42 -59.26 -11.44
CA LYS A 8 -18.27 -58.22 -10.81
C LYS A 8 -18.12 -56.93 -11.62
N LYS A 9 -19.21 -56.43 -12.23
CA LYS A 9 -19.28 -55.05 -12.75
C LYS A 9 -20.04 -54.18 -11.77
N ALA A 10 -19.39 -53.09 -11.38
CA ALA A 10 -19.88 -52.06 -10.48
C ALA A 10 -21.06 -51.29 -11.08
N GLN A 11 -22.16 -51.20 -10.35
CA GLN A 11 -23.18 -50.18 -10.55
C GLN A 11 -22.65 -48.86 -9.96
N LYS A 12 -22.27 -47.92 -10.84
CA LYS A 12 -22.07 -46.52 -10.48
C LYS A 12 -23.45 -45.88 -10.27
N ASN A 13 -23.85 -45.69 -9.02
CA ASN A 13 -24.94 -44.79 -8.67
C ASN A 13 -24.51 -43.35 -8.99
N SER A 14 -25.31 -42.71 -9.83
CA SER A 14 -25.35 -41.28 -10.10
C SER A 14 -25.73 -40.52 -8.83
N ASN A 15 -24.77 -39.87 -8.17
CA ASN A 15 -25.04 -38.82 -7.21
C ASN A 15 -24.72 -37.47 -7.87
N SER A 16 -25.77 -36.86 -8.41
CA SER A 16 -25.85 -35.43 -8.67
C SER A 16 -25.60 -34.69 -7.36
N GLN A 17 -24.38 -34.19 -7.15
CA GLN A 17 -24.09 -33.24 -6.09
C GLN A 17 -24.84 -31.95 -6.40
N SER A 18 -25.97 -31.76 -5.72
CA SER A 18 -26.62 -30.46 -5.60
C SER A 18 -25.59 -29.45 -5.10
N LYS A 19 -25.38 -28.38 -5.88
CA LYS A 19 -24.68 -27.17 -5.40
C LYS A 19 -25.47 -26.65 -4.20
N LYS A 20 -25.00 -26.93 -2.97
CA LYS A 20 -25.43 -26.20 -1.78
C LYS A 20 -25.16 -24.73 -2.06
N GLN A 21 -26.23 -23.92 -2.14
CA GLN A 21 -26.12 -22.48 -2.05
C GLN A 21 -25.44 -22.16 -0.72
N SER A 22 -24.15 -21.82 -0.75
CA SER A 22 -23.49 -21.23 0.40
C SER A 22 -24.14 -19.87 0.61
N ASN A 23 -24.91 -19.73 1.69
CA ASN A 23 -25.40 -18.40 2.08
C ASN A 23 -24.19 -17.59 2.54
N ASN A 24 -23.82 -16.57 1.80
CA ASN A 24 -22.78 -15.63 2.21
C ASN A 24 -23.21 -14.94 3.51
N ILE A 25 -22.37 -15.03 4.54
CA ILE A 25 -22.60 -14.38 5.84
C ILE A 25 -21.76 -13.10 5.87
N TYR A 26 -22.40 -11.98 6.20
CA TYR A 26 -21.74 -10.70 6.41
C TYR A 26 -21.77 -10.33 7.90
N PHE A 27 -20.64 -9.97 8.48
CA PHE A 27 -20.55 -9.45 9.86
C PHE A 27 -20.87 -7.96 9.93
N ILE A 28 -22.07 -7.59 9.49
CA ILE A 28 -22.59 -6.22 9.48
C ILE A 28 -24.01 -6.20 10.04
N PRO A 29 -24.57 -5.02 10.40
CA PRO A 29 -25.95 -4.93 10.84
C PRO A 29 -26.91 -5.65 9.86
N ARG A 30 -27.89 -6.37 10.42
CA ARG A 30 -28.78 -7.27 9.67
C ARG A 30 -29.47 -6.57 8.50
N GLU A 31 -29.91 -5.33 8.72
CA GLU A 31 -30.56 -4.49 7.70
C GLU A 31 -29.62 -4.22 6.52
N THR A 32 -28.38 -3.82 6.79
CA THR A 32 -27.34 -3.62 5.77
C THR A 32 -27.05 -4.91 5.01
N GLY A 33 -26.95 -6.05 5.72
CA GLY A 33 -26.78 -7.37 5.10
C GLY A 33 -27.93 -7.77 4.19
N GLN A 34 -29.16 -7.43 4.54
CA GLN A 34 -30.33 -7.68 3.67
C GLN A 34 -30.30 -6.81 2.42
N ILE A 35 -29.95 -5.52 2.56
CA ILE A 35 -29.81 -4.61 1.42
C ILE A 35 -28.77 -5.14 0.43
N LEU A 36 -27.58 -5.52 0.90
CA LEU A 36 -26.52 -6.06 0.04
C LEU A 36 -26.95 -7.35 -0.67
N ASN A 37 -27.52 -8.31 0.08
CA ASN A 37 -28.00 -9.57 -0.50
C ASN A 37 -29.07 -9.34 -1.58
N ASN A 38 -29.95 -8.36 -1.38
CA ASN A 38 -30.97 -8.01 -2.37
C ASN A 38 -30.36 -7.34 -3.61
N LEU A 39 -29.38 -6.45 -3.42
CA LEU A 39 -28.67 -5.79 -4.51
C LEU A 39 -27.84 -6.77 -5.34
N GLU A 40 -27.16 -7.74 -4.71
CA GLU A 40 -26.43 -8.81 -5.40
C GLU A 40 -27.39 -9.67 -6.25
N LYS A 41 -28.57 -10.02 -5.71
CA LYS A 41 -29.60 -10.80 -6.44
C LYS A 41 -30.18 -10.03 -7.62
N GLN A 42 -30.45 -8.73 -7.48
CA GLN A 42 -31.06 -7.91 -8.52
C GLN A 42 -30.12 -7.64 -9.71
N LYS A 43 -28.81 -7.52 -9.47
CA LYS A 43 -27.81 -7.26 -10.53
C LYS A 43 -27.11 -8.53 -11.05
N GLY A 44 -27.72 -9.71 -10.89
CA GLY A 44 -27.15 -10.96 -11.41
C GLY A 44 -25.78 -11.32 -10.79
N GLY A 45 -25.55 -10.95 -9.53
CA GLY A 45 -24.32 -11.24 -8.80
C GLY A 45 -23.14 -10.30 -9.05
N LYS A 46 -23.32 -9.21 -9.81
CA LYS A 46 -22.28 -8.18 -10.02
C LYS A 46 -22.73 -6.84 -9.47
N PHE A 47 -22.55 -6.65 -8.17
CA PHE A 47 -22.70 -5.34 -7.55
C PHE A 47 -21.48 -4.47 -7.92
N GLN A 48 -21.74 -3.23 -8.35
CA GLN A 48 -20.68 -2.25 -8.63
C GLN A 48 -20.52 -1.39 -7.37
N TYR A 49 -19.34 -1.46 -6.76
CA TYR A 49 -19.01 -0.67 -5.58
C TYR A 49 -18.38 0.65 -6.01
N ASP A 50 -18.78 1.76 -5.40
CA ASP A 50 -18.20 3.09 -5.68
C ASP A 50 -16.98 3.38 -4.80
N ASN A 51 -16.90 2.76 -3.60
CA ASN A 51 -15.82 2.95 -2.65
C ASN A 51 -15.25 1.60 -2.18
N TYR A 52 -14.05 1.31 -2.64
CA TYR A 52 -13.35 0.05 -2.39
C TYR A 52 -12.72 -0.03 -1.00
N SER A 53 -12.50 1.11 -0.34
CA SER A 53 -12.08 1.11 1.07
C SER A 53 -13.17 0.55 1.97
N LEU A 54 -14.45 0.83 1.67
CA LEU A 54 -15.57 0.22 2.38
C LEU A 54 -15.66 -1.29 2.09
N LEU A 55 -15.49 -1.70 0.83
CA LEU A 55 -15.47 -3.12 0.47
C LEU A 55 -14.42 -3.90 1.26
N LEU A 56 -13.17 -3.44 1.23
CA LEU A 56 -12.07 -4.15 1.89
C LEU A 56 -12.14 -4.13 3.42
N ASN A 57 -12.64 -3.05 4.01
CA ASN A 57 -12.51 -2.84 5.46
C ASN A 57 -13.82 -3.08 6.23
N LYS A 58 -14.97 -3.15 5.54
CA LYS A 58 -16.30 -3.24 6.18
C LYS A 58 -17.18 -4.36 5.64
N PHE A 59 -16.98 -4.82 4.40
CA PHE A 59 -17.84 -5.84 3.78
C PHE A 59 -17.14 -7.19 3.61
N TYR A 60 -16.73 -7.79 4.73
CA TYR A 60 -16.12 -9.12 4.72
C TYR A 60 -17.17 -10.21 4.49
N LYS A 61 -17.01 -10.95 3.39
CA LYS A 61 -17.75 -12.19 3.12
C LYS A 61 -17.10 -13.33 3.92
N CYS A 62 -17.93 -14.05 4.66
CA CYS A 62 -17.51 -15.21 5.42
C CYS A 62 -18.33 -16.44 5.05
N GLN A 63 -17.66 -17.58 5.03
CA GLN A 63 -18.28 -18.90 4.92
C GLN A 63 -18.12 -19.63 6.26
N GLU A 64 -19.19 -20.28 6.70
CA GLU A 64 -19.16 -21.16 7.86
C GLU A 64 -18.68 -22.55 7.40
N ASP A 65 -17.60 -23.03 8.02
CA ASP A 65 -17.09 -24.38 7.76
C ASP A 65 -17.99 -25.46 8.36
N SER A 66 -17.69 -26.73 8.07
CA SER A 66 -18.47 -27.87 8.59
C SER A 66 -18.40 -28.05 10.12
N LYS A 67 -17.57 -27.28 10.82
CA LYS A 67 -17.36 -27.28 12.27
C LYS A 67 -17.89 -26.01 12.94
N GLY A 68 -18.58 -25.12 12.21
CA GLY A 68 -19.11 -23.86 12.74
C GLY A 68 -18.06 -22.76 12.91
N LYS A 69 -16.88 -22.92 12.32
CA LYS A 69 -15.83 -21.90 12.29
C LYS A 69 -16.02 -21.01 11.06
N TYR A 70 -15.89 -19.71 11.29
CA TYR A 70 -15.97 -18.70 10.25
C TYR A 70 -14.62 -18.56 9.53
N GLU A 71 -14.60 -18.80 8.23
CA GLU A 71 -13.44 -18.58 7.37
C GLU A 71 -13.71 -17.47 6.35
N PHE A 72 -12.71 -16.62 6.13
CA PHE A 72 -12.75 -15.54 5.14
C PHE A 72 -12.10 -16.02 3.84
N ASP A 73 -12.79 -15.93 2.71
CA ASP A 73 -12.21 -16.28 1.41
C ASP A 73 -11.53 -15.06 0.78
N PHE A 74 -10.23 -14.93 1.03
CA PHE A 74 -9.40 -13.90 0.40
C PHE A 74 -9.46 -13.95 -1.14
N ASN A 75 -9.56 -15.14 -1.75
CA ASN A 75 -9.53 -15.26 -3.22
C ASN A 75 -10.79 -14.70 -3.87
N GLU A 76 -11.94 -14.85 -3.21
CA GLU A 76 -13.20 -14.28 -3.70
C GLU A 76 -13.14 -12.74 -3.63
N MET A 77 -12.69 -12.18 -2.51
CA MET A 77 -12.56 -10.73 -2.35
C MET A 77 -11.48 -10.12 -3.27
N ALA A 78 -10.33 -10.79 -3.40
CA ALA A 78 -9.26 -10.33 -4.27
C ALA A 78 -9.68 -10.30 -5.75
N LYS A 79 -10.50 -11.27 -6.21
CA LYS A 79 -11.08 -11.25 -7.57
C LYS A 79 -11.96 -10.04 -7.82
N GLU A 80 -12.75 -9.62 -6.84
CA GLU A 80 -13.56 -8.39 -6.95
C GLU A 80 -12.66 -7.15 -7.10
N TYR A 81 -11.47 -7.18 -6.50
CA TYR A 81 -10.48 -6.10 -6.55
C TYR A 81 -9.64 -6.07 -7.83
N GLU A 82 -9.18 -7.23 -8.30
CA GLU A 82 -8.44 -7.39 -9.58
C GLU A 82 -9.25 -6.97 -10.80
N PHE A 83 -10.58 -6.99 -10.68
CA PHE A 83 -11.50 -6.63 -11.75
C PHE A 83 -11.69 -5.12 -11.89
N TYR A 84 -11.50 -4.35 -10.82
CA TYR A 84 -11.77 -2.90 -10.79
C TYR A 84 -10.89 -2.07 -11.75
N PRO A 85 -9.60 -2.41 -11.99
CA PRO A 85 -8.78 -1.75 -13.00
C PRO A 85 -9.01 -2.20 -14.45
N LYS A 86 -9.48 -3.45 -14.63
CA LYS A 86 -9.59 -4.04 -15.98
C LYS A 86 -10.73 -3.42 -16.76
N ALA A 87 -11.78 -2.99 -16.07
CA ALA A 87 -12.68 -2.00 -16.62
C ALA A 87 -11.98 -0.64 -16.56
N GLN A 88 -11.59 -0.10 -17.71
CA GLN A 88 -11.31 1.33 -17.89
C GLN A 88 -12.59 2.13 -17.65
N ASN A 89 -13.11 2.07 -16.42
CA ASN A 89 -14.39 2.61 -16.06
C ASN A 89 -14.22 4.12 -16.08
N LEU A 90 -14.87 4.80 -17.03
CA LEU A 90 -14.79 6.26 -17.18
C LEU A 90 -14.99 6.99 -15.84
N GLU A 91 -15.74 6.40 -14.93
CA GLU A 91 -16.01 6.90 -13.57
C GLU A 91 -14.76 6.97 -12.69
N ILE A 92 -13.90 5.94 -12.68
CA ILE A 92 -12.65 5.95 -11.91
C ILE A 92 -11.72 7.03 -12.45
N LYS A 93 -11.61 7.13 -13.78
CA LYS A 93 -10.81 8.16 -14.43
C LYS A 93 -11.30 9.56 -14.06
N LYS A 94 -12.62 9.80 -14.13
CA LYS A 94 -13.24 11.06 -13.69
C LYS A 94 -12.96 11.34 -12.22
N LEU A 95 -13.04 10.35 -11.34
CA LEU A 95 -12.73 10.50 -9.92
C LEU A 95 -11.27 10.89 -9.71
N ILE A 96 -10.33 10.21 -10.37
CA ILE A 96 -8.90 10.53 -10.35
C ILE A 96 -8.67 11.97 -10.83
N ASP A 97 -9.30 12.37 -11.94
CA ASP A 97 -9.19 13.72 -12.48
C ASP A 97 -9.69 14.77 -11.47
N GLN A 98 -10.84 14.52 -10.82
CA GLN A 98 -11.38 15.40 -9.78
C GLN A 98 -10.47 15.50 -8.55
N ILE A 99 -9.89 14.39 -8.09
CA ILE A 99 -8.95 14.38 -6.96
C ILE A 99 -7.72 15.20 -7.31
N ASN A 100 -7.14 14.99 -8.49
CA ASN A 100 -5.96 15.74 -8.93
C ASN A 100 -6.25 17.23 -9.14
N GLN A 101 -7.45 17.59 -9.58
CA GLN A 101 -7.90 18.98 -9.62
C GLN A 101 -7.99 19.60 -8.21
N ARG A 102 -8.50 18.86 -7.21
CA ARG A 102 -8.54 19.30 -5.81
C ARG A 102 -7.13 19.53 -5.25
N VAL A 103 -6.21 18.58 -5.44
CA VAL A 103 -4.81 18.72 -4.99
C VAL A 103 -4.13 19.91 -5.67
N LYS A 104 -4.37 20.10 -6.98
CA LYS A 104 -3.88 21.28 -7.71
C LYS A 104 -4.43 22.58 -7.11
N ALA A 105 -5.72 22.64 -6.81
CA ALA A 105 -6.35 23.80 -6.20
C ALA A 105 -5.77 24.11 -4.81
N VAL A 106 -5.52 23.09 -3.99
CA VAL A 106 -4.83 23.22 -2.70
C VAL A 106 -3.43 23.82 -2.91
N SER A 107 -2.65 23.26 -3.85
CA SER A 107 -1.30 23.79 -4.13
C SER A 107 -1.34 25.26 -4.59
N GLN A 108 -2.33 25.65 -5.38
CA GLN A 108 -2.50 27.03 -5.84
C GLN A 108 -2.91 27.95 -4.69
N ALA A 109 -3.75 27.48 -3.77
CA ALA A 109 -4.13 28.24 -2.58
C ALA A 109 -2.91 28.54 -1.71
N TYR A 110 -2.01 27.56 -1.52
CA TYR A 110 -0.73 27.77 -0.84
C TYR A 110 0.15 28.79 -1.58
N ALA A 111 0.26 28.67 -2.91
CA ALA A 111 1.02 29.63 -3.71
C ALA A 111 0.53 31.08 -3.52
N ASN A 112 -0.79 31.28 -3.48
CA ASN A 112 -1.40 32.60 -3.31
C ASN A 112 -1.14 33.22 -1.93
N ILE A 113 -0.77 32.43 -0.92
CA ILE A 113 -0.44 32.91 0.44
C ILE A 113 1.07 32.92 0.71
N GLY A 114 1.90 32.96 -0.34
CA GLY A 114 3.36 33.13 -0.24
C GLY A 114 4.12 31.83 0.04
N TYR A 115 3.72 30.73 -0.61
CA TYR A 115 4.48 29.49 -0.64
C TYR A 115 5.01 29.21 -2.05
N GLN A 116 6.25 28.76 -2.14
CA GLN A 116 6.77 28.13 -3.33
C GLN A 116 6.28 26.69 -3.39
N VAL A 117 5.83 26.28 -4.58
CA VAL A 117 5.32 24.93 -4.84
C VAL A 117 6.23 24.26 -5.85
N LYS A 118 6.82 23.13 -5.45
CA LYS A 118 7.53 22.23 -6.35
C LYS A 118 6.66 20.99 -6.59
N LYS A 119 6.57 20.58 -7.84
CA LYS A 119 5.80 19.40 -8.24
C LYS A 119 6.55 18.62 -9.31
N PHE A 120 6.47 17.30 -9.24
CA PHE A 120 7.07 16.40 -10.21
C PHE A 120 6.24 15.11 -10.28
N GLU A 121 6.42 14.37 -11.36
CA GLU A 121 5.70 13.13 -11.61
C GLU A 121 6.71 11.99 -11.73
N LEU A 122 6.39 10.84 -11.16
CA LEU A 122 7.17 9.62 -11.28
C LEU A 122 6.25 8.44 -11.51
N LYS A 123 6.72 7.46 -12.28
CA LYS A 123 5.98 6.25 -12.60
C LYS A 123 6.50 5.09 -11.76
N THR A 124 5.62 4.24 -11.25
CA THR A 124 6.06 3.01 -10.57
C THR A 124 6.77 2.10 -11.57
N THR A 125 7.98 1.66 -11.24
CA THR A 125 8.81 0.74 -12.04
C THR A 125 8.81 -0.68 -11.48
N SER A 126 8.25 -0.87 -10.29
CA SER A 126 7.97 -2.18 -9.71
C SER A 126 6.61 -2.21 -9.02
N PRO A 127 6.07 -3.41 -8.69
CA PRO A 127 4.86 -3.52 -7.90
C PRO A 127 5.03 -2.82 -6.54
N MET A 128 3.99 -2.13 -6.07
CA MET A 128 4.03 -1.36 -4.84
C MET A 128 3.00 -1.85 -3.83
N VAL A 129 3.43 -2.00 -2.58
CA VAL A 129 2.56 -2.32 -1.45
C VAL A 129 2.63 -1.21 -0.44
N ILE A 130 1.52 -0.51 -0.19
CA ILE A 130 1.47 0.57 0.81
C ILE A 130 0.60 0.11 1.96
N GLY A 131 1.14 0.17 3.19
CA GLY A 131 0.40 -0.11 4.42
C GLY A 131 0.22 -1.60 4.73
N LEU A 132 1.14 -2.45 4.29
CA LEU A 132 1.24 -3.82 4.78
C LEU A 132 1.62 -3.77 6.26
N GLY A 133 0.67 -4.06 7.15
CA GLY A 133 0.83 -3.91 8.61
C GLY A 133 -0.26 -3.08 9.28
N ASN A 134 -1.17 -2.46 8.52
CA ASN A 134 -2.42 -1.96 9.11
C ASN A 134 -3.25 -3.15 9.60
N ASP A 135 -3.89 -3.01 10.76
CA ASP A 135 -4.85 -3.99 11.27
C ASP A 135 -5.94 -4.22 10.23
N SER A 136 -5.96 -5.43 9.67
CA SER A 136 -6.92 -5.86 8.69
C SER A 136 -7.25 -7.32 8.96
N VAL A 137 -8.53 -7.66 8.87
CA VAL A 137 -9.01 -9.04 8.98
C VAL A 137 -8.32 -9.95 7.94
N LEU A 138 -7.85 -9.36 6.83
CA LEU A 138 -7.19 -10.07 5.72
C LEU A 138 -5.66 -10.09 5.83
N GLU A 139 -5.08 -9.46 6.87
CA GLU A 139 -3.63 -9.34 7.12
C GLU A 139 -2.79 -8.79 5.94
N THR A 140 -3.46 -8.21 4.93
CA THR A 140 -2.89 -7.86 3.63
C THR A 140 -3.52 -6.59 3.07
N SER A 141 -3.32 -5.51 3.80
CA SER A 141 -3.88 -4.19 3.51
C SER A 141 -3.10 -3.47 2.40
N LEU A 142 -3.82 -3.10 1.35
CA LEU A 142 -3.44 -2.00 0.46
C LEU A 142 -4.02 -0.71 1.05
N THR A 143 -3.20 0.34 1.16
CA THR A 143 -3.64 1.63 1.67
C THR A 143 -4.53 2.30 0.64
N LEU A 144 -5.81 2.41 0.97
CA LEU A 144 -6.81 3.09 0.16
C LEU A 144 -7.28 4.34 0.86
N HIS A 145 -7.49 5.42 0.10
CA HIS A 145 -8.04 6.63 0.65
C HIS A 145 -9.47 6.37 1.13
N HIS A 146 -9.77 6.65 2.40
CA HIS A 146 -11.05 6.26 3.01
C HIS A 146 -12.28 6.81 2.26
N THR A 147 -12.20 8.04 1.74
CA THR A 147 -13.30 8.66 0.98
C THR A 147 -13.36 8.22 -0.48
N TYR A 148 -12.22 7.98 -1.11
CA TYR A 148 -12.15 7.81 -2.57
C TYR A 148 -12.01 6.34 -2.98
N GLY A 149 -11.65 5.46 -2.06
CA GLY A 149 -11.43 4.04 -2.35
C GLY A 149 -10.27 3.75 -3.30
N ILE A 150 -9.43 4.73 -3.62
CA ILE A 150 -8.28 4.54 -4.52
C ILE A 150 -6.96 4.39 -3.75
N PRO A 151 -5.98 3.64 -4.28
CA PRO A 151 -4.63 3.62 -3.74
C PRO A 151 -4.01 5.02 -3.77
N TYR A 152 -3.29 5.37 -2.71
CA TYR A 152 -2.55 6.63 -2.60
C TYR A 152 -1.32 6.43 -1.71
N ILE A 153 -0.37 7.36 -1.80
CA ILE A 153 0.82 7.38 -0.95
C ILE A 153 0.63 8.48 0.11
N PRO A 154 0.56 8.14 1.40
CA PRO A 154 0.44 9.13 2.46
C PRO A 154 1.65 10.08 2.52
N ALA A 155 1.40 11.35 2.81
CA ALA A 155 2.43 12.38 2.99
C ALA A 155 3.46 12.01 4.05
N SER A 156 3.03 11.31 5.11
CA SER A 156 3.92 10.80 6.16
C SER A 156 4.92 9.76 5.63
N ALA A 157 4.48 8.87 4.73
CA ALA A 157 5.35 7.89 4.09
C ALA A 157 6.34 8.58 3.13
N ILE A 158 5.87 9.58 2.37
CA ILE A 158 6.71 10.38 1.46
C ILE A 158 7.79 11.14 2.24
N LYS A 159 7.40 11.83 3.33
CA LYS A 159 8.35 12.52 4.21
C LYS A 159 9.32 11.52 4.85
N GLY A 160 8.80 10.38 5.32
CA GLY A 160 9.58 9.33 5.96
C GLY A 160 10.67 8.76 5.06
N VAL A 161 10.34 8.43 3.80
CA VAL A 161 11.32 7.85 2.87
C VAL A 161 12.42 8.85 2.50
N ALA A 162 12.05 10.11 2.23
CA ALA A 162 13.05 11.16 1.94
C ALA A 162 13.96 11.44 3.15
N ARG A 163 13.40 11.41 4.37
CA ARG A 163 14.17 11.56 5.61
C ARG A 163 15.13 10.39 5.82
N ASN A 164 14.65 9.17 5.63
CA ASN A 164 15.43 7.95 5.80
C ASN A 164 16.59 7.90 4.79
N TRP A 165 16.31 8.22 3.53
CA TRP A 165 17.32 8.34 2.48
C TRP A 165 18.46 9.28 2.89
N ALA A 166 18.14 10.46 3.40
CA ALA A 166 19.15 11.41 3.87
C ALA A 166 19.98 10.82 5.04
N ILE A 167 19.33 10.23 6.04
CA ILE A 167 20.04 9.60 7.17
C ILE A 167 20.99 8.49 6.68
N ASN A 168 20.53 7.64 5.76
CA ASN A 168 21.29 6.48 5.32
C ASN A 168 22.46 6.85 4.41
N ASN A 169 22.24 7.77 3.47
CA ASN A 169 23.18 8.01 2.37
C ASN A 169 24.01 9.28 2.54
N ILE A 170 23.60 10.20 3.42
CA ILE A 170 24.32 11.47 3.67
C ILE A 170 24.96 11.47 5.07
N PHE A 171 24.33 10.78 6.03
CA PHE A 171 24.78 10.75 7.43
C PHE A 171 25.19 9.36 7.92
N ASP A 172 25.57 8.45 7.01
CA ASP A 172 26.12 7.12 7.31
C ASP A 172 25.29 6.32 8.33
N LEU A 173 23.97 6.25 8.10
CA LEU A 173 23.01 5.55 8.97
C LEU A 173 22.90 6.14 10.40
N ASN A 174 23.40 7.35 10.64
CA ASN A 174 23.42 7.97 11.95
C ASN A 174 22.46 9.16 12.04
N GLU A 175 21.28 8.93 12.62
CA GLU A 175 20.37 10.02 12.98
C GLU A 175 20.98 10.94 14.04
N GLY A 176 21.71 10.35 15.00
CA GLY A 176 22.52 11.07 15.97
C GLY A 176 21.75 11.95 16.95
N ASP A 177 22.36 13.08 17.30
CA ASP A 177 21.92 14.08 18.29
C ASP A 177 22.44 15.46 17.85
N LYS A 178 22.35 16.48 18.69
CA LYS A 178 22.81 17.84 18.36
C LYS A 178 24.30 17.95 17.96
N ASP A 179 25.16 17.01 18.36
CA ASP A 179 26.60 17.09 18.15
C ASP A 179 27.08 16.17 17.00
N ARG A 180 26.23 15.27 16.49
CA ARG A 180 26.59 14.30 15.45
C ARG A 180 25.39 13.80 14.65
N GLY A 181 25.65 13.30 13.43
CA GLY A 181 24.62 12.70 12.60
C GLY A 181 23.62 13.72 12.03
N ALA A 182 22.49 13.24 11.55
CA ALA A 182 21.49 14.07 10.89
C ALA A 182 20.89 15.17 11.79
N LEU A 183 20.70 14.90 13.09
CA LEU A 183 20.18 15.89 14.04
C LEU A 183 21.21 16.96 14.46
N GLY A 184 22.48 16.74 14.14
CA GLY A 184 23.57 17.72 14.28
C GLY A 184 23.64 18.69 13.10
N ASP A 185 22.92 18.39 12.02
CA ASP A 185 22.89 19.19 10.80
C ASP A 185 21.68 20.14 10.78
N GLN A 186 21.96 21.45 10.68
CA GLN A 186 20.90 22.46 10.68
C GLN A 186 20.00 22.37 9.44
N SER A 187 20.55 21.98 8.30
CA SER A 187 19.83 21.88 7.02
C SER A 187 18.82 20.73 7.06
N PHE A 188 19.21 19.58 7.62
CA PHE A 188 18.33 18.44 7.88
C PHE A 188 17.17 18.83 8.80
N CYS A 189 17.49 19.47 9.92
CA CYS A 189 16.48 19.94 10.88
C CYS A 189 15.52 20.98 10.26
N LYS A 190 16.02 21.85 9.38
CA LYS A 190 15.18 22.80 8.62
C LYS A 190 14.22 22.10 7.67
N ILE A 191 14.63 21.04 6.97
CA ILE A 191 13.77 20.30 6.04
C ILE A 191 12.72 19.49 6.81
N PHE A 192 13.15 18.63 7.73
CA PHE A 192 12.30 17.60 8.33
C PHE A 192 11.70 17.97 9.69
N GLY A 193 12.25 18.97 10.37
CA GLY A 193 11.98 19.26 11.78
C GLY A 193 12.88 18.42 12.69
N SER A 194 12.85 18.71 13.99
CA SER A 194 13.77 18.08 14.94
C SER A 194 13.22 18.11 16.38
N PRO A 195 13.63 17.15 17.24
CA PRO A 195 13.29 17.12 18.66
C PRO A 195 14.22 18.04 19.48
N GLU A 196 14.00 18.12 20.79
CA GLU A 196 14.75 18.97 21.72
C GLU A 196 16.28 18.73 21.68
N ASP A 197 16.73 17.49 21.57
CA ASP A 197 18.15 17.11 21.55
C ASP A 197 18.83 17.27 20.18
N SER A 198 18.38 18.22 19.37
CA SER A 198 18.94 18.53 18.06
C SER A 198 19.66 19.88 18.04
N VAL A 199 20.48 20.13 17.02
CA VAL A 199 21.27 21.36 16.92
C VAL A 199 20.42 22.65 16.87
N LEU A 200 19.15 22.54 16.46
CA LEU A 200 18.20 23.66 16.43
C LEU A 200 17.11 23.57 17.52
N GLY A 201 17.18 22.58 18.42
CA GLY A 201 16.13 22.27 19.39
C GLY A 201 14.83 21.78 18.75
N GLU A 202 13.77 21.70 19.57
CA GLU A 202 12.46 21.24 19.11
C GLU A 202 11.86 22.23 18.10
N ARG A 203 11.58 21.76 16.88
CA ARG A 203 10.96 22.60 15.85
C ARG A 203 10.24 21.82 14.76
N GLN A 204 9.26 22.48 14.18
CA GLN A 204 8.60 22.03 12.95
C GLN A 204 9.52 22.22 11.74
N GLY A 205 9.54 21.22 10.85
CA GLY A 205 10.20 21.32 9.55
C GLY A 205 9.52 22.35 8.64
N LYS A 206 10.30 22.96 7.75
CA LYS A 206 9.83 24.03 6.84
C LYS A 206 9.07 23.49 5.62
N VAL A 207 9.24 22.21 5.28
CA VAL A 207 8.64 21.60 4.09
C VAL A 207 7.32 20.91 4.40
N ILE A 208 6.30 21.25 3.63
CA ILE A 208 5.02 20.55 3.59
C ILE A 208 5.06 19.52 2.46
N PHE A 209 4.80 18.27 2.81
CA PHE A 209 4.59 17.15 1.88
C PHE A 209 3.08 16.93 1.75
N LEU A 210 2.57 16.79 0.53
CA LEU A 210 1.19 16.37 0.30
C LEU A 210 1.11 14.88 -0.01
N ASP A 211 -0.07 14.30 0.23
CA ASP A 211 -0.41 12.97 -0.25
C ASP A 211 -0.24 12.89 -1.77
N ALA A 212 0.35 11.80 -2.25
CA ALA A 212 0.47 11.56 -3.69
C ALA A 212 -0.67 10.65 -4.15
N PHE A 213 -1.46 11.17 -5.08
CA PHE A 213 -2.49 10.41 -5.77
C PHE A 213 -2.00 10.00 -7.16
N PRO A 214 -2.44 8.83 -7.65
CA PRO A 214 -2.17 8.42 -9.02
C PRO A 214 -2.90 9.33 -10.02
N LEU A 215 -2.30 9.52 -11.20
CA LEU A 215 -2.85 10.21 -12.36
C LEU A 215 -3.52 9.23 -13.33
N CYS A 216 -2.96 8.03 -13.49
CA CYS A 216 -3.47 6.99 -14.37
C CYS A 216 -2.87 5.62 -14.04
N ASN A 217 -3.35 4.58 -14.75
CA ASN A 217 -2.83 3.20 -14.69
C ASN A 217 -2.87 2.55 -13.30
N ILE A 218 -3.91 2.83 -12.51
CA ILE A 218 -4.12 2.16 -11.23
C ILE A 218 -4.58 0.73 -11.49
N LYS A 219 -3.65 -0.21 -11.50
CA LYS A 219 -3.95 -1.65 -11.59
C LYS A 219 -3.56 -2.34 -10.29
N VAL A 220 -4.48 -3.10 -9.71
CA VAL A 220 -4.24 -3.87 -8.50
C VAL A 220 -4.33 -5.35 -8.85
N LYS A 221 -3.35 -6.14 -8.38
CA LYS A 221 -3.28 -7.59 -8.56
C LYS A 221 -3.04 -8.29 -7.23
N THR A 222 -3.35 -9.58 -7.17
CA THR A 222 -2.90 -10.44 -6.08
C THR A 222 -1.47 -10.89 -6.33
N ASP A 223 -0.63 -10.81 -5.30
CA ASP A 223 0.71 -11.40 -5.28
C ASP A 223 0.84 -12.40 -4.12
N ILE A 224 1.87 -13.25 -4.17
CA ILE A 224 2.08 -14.37 -3.25
C ILE A 224 3.45 -14.26 -2.58
N ILE A 225 3.48 -14.48 -1.27
CA ILE A 225 4.72 -14.76 -0.54
C ILE A 225 4.60 -16.14 0.12
N SER A 226 5.61 -16.97 -0.12
CA SER A 226 5.83 -18.22 0.61
C SER A 226 6.95 -18.02 1.62
N SER A 227 6.62 -18.02 2.92
CA SER A 227 7.64 -18.20 3.95
C SER A 227 7.86 -19.69 4.17
N HIS A 228 9.05 -20.18 3.83
CA HIS A 228 9.44 -21.57 4.03
C HIS A 228 9.87 -21.87 5.50
N TYR A 229 10.14 -20.83 6.30
CA TYR A 229 10.76 -20.98 7.64
C TYR A 229 9.98 -20.29 8.77
N HIS A 230 8.66 -20.11 8.65
CA HIS A 230 7.85 -19.44 9.67
C HIS A 230 8.06 -20.04 11.08
N ASN A 231 8.14 -21.37 11.19
CA ASN A 231 8.33 -22.06 12.47
C ASN A 231 9.72 -21.86 13.11
N TYR A 232 10.74 -21.55 12.30
CA TYR A 232 12.11 -21.28 12.79
C TYR A 232 12.20 -19.90 13.47
N TYR A 233 11.55 -18.89 12.88
CA TYR A 233 11.60 -17.51 13.40
C TYR A 233 10.64 -17.25 14.57
N THR A 234 9.50 -17.94 14.62
CA THR A 234 8.49 -17.73 15.69
C THR A 234 8.82 -18.48 16.99
N SER A 235 9.69 -19.49 16.93
CA SER A 235 9.96 -20.40 18.04
C SER A 235 11.25 -20.02 18.78
N GLY A 236 11.23 -18.93 19.54
CA GLY A 236 12.38 -18.53 20.38
C GLY A 236 12.83 -19.53 21.45
N LYS A 237 12.22 -20.73 21.55
CA LYS A 237 12.57 -21.78 22.54
C LYS A 237 12.41 -23.24 22.06
N ASN A 238 12.02 -23.52 20.81
CA ASN A 238 11.91 -24.90 20.31
C ASN A 238 12.77 -25.09 19.05
N ASN A 239 13.82 -25.90 19.18
CA ASN A 239 14.76 -26.35 18.15
C ASN A 239 14.05 -27.08 17.00
N ILE A 240 13.40 -26.35 16.08
CA ILE A 240 13.07 -26.88 14.76
C ILE A 240 14.16 -26.35 13.82
N PRO A 241 15.19 -27.14 13.47
CA PRO A 241 16.19 -26.70 12.51
C PRO A 241 15.54 -26.34 11.18
N PRO A 242 16.09 -25.36 10.43
CA PRO A 242 15.61 -25.08 9.08
C PRO A 242 15.72 -26.36 8.27
N ALA A 243 14.59 -26.82 7.72
CA ALA A 243 14.49 -28.11 7.08
C ALA A 243 13.61 -28.02 5.83
N ASP A 244 14.04 -28.68 4.76
CA ASP A 244 13.38 -28.66 3.44
C ASP A 244 11.97 -29.28 3.42
N TYR A 245 11.57 -29.96 4.50
CA TYR A 245 10.23 -30.57 4.65
C TYR A 245 9.19 -29.64 5.30
N LEU A 246 9.55 -28.39 5.62
CA LEU A 246 8.60 -27.41 6.16
C LEU A 246 7.65 -26.93 5.05
N GLN A 247 6.35 -27.10 5.26
CA GLN A 247 5.32 -26.70 4.31
C GLN A 247 5.23 -25.17 4.24
N PRO A 248 5.36 -24.55 3.05
CA PRO A 248 5.37 -23.10 2.92
C PRO A 248 4.01 -22.52 3.34
N ASN A 249 4.05 -21.51 4.20
CA ASN A 249 2.86 -20.72 4.48
C ASN A 249 2.70 -19.67 3.37
N ILE A 250 1.84 -20.00 2.40
CA ILE A 250 1.50 -19.14 1.26
C ILE A 250 0.53 -18.06 1.74
N ARG A 251 0.99 -16.81 1.76
CA ARG A 251 0.15 -15.65 2.05
C ARG A 251 -0.02 -14.82 0.79
N LYS A 252 -1.28 -14.57 0.41
CA LYS A 252 -1.65 -13.76 -0.74
C LYS A 252 -1.98 -12.34 -0.28
N PHE A 253 -1.50 -11.32 -0.99
CA PHE A 253 -1.74 -9.92 -0.66
C PHE A 253 -2.01 -9.09 -1.91
N LEU A 254 -2.65 -7.94 -1.75
CA LEU A 254 -2.92 -7.00 -2.85
C LEU A 254 -1.73 -6.07 -3.08
N VAL A 255 -1.36 -5.89 -4.35
CA VAL A 255 -0.31 -4.96 -4.79
C VAL A 255 -0.82 -4.05 -5.89
N LEU A 256 -0.36 -2.80 -5.89
CA LEU A 256 -0.45 -1.95 -7.07
C LEU A 256 0.60 -2.43 -8.07
N GLU A 257 0.20 -2.68 -9.31
CA GLU A 257 1.09 -3.05 -10.40
C GLU A 257 2.00 -1.87 -10.77
N GLU A 258 3.11 -2.18 -11.41
CA GLU A 258 3.97 -1.18 -12.03
C GLU A 258 3.23 -0.40 -13.12
N GLY A 259 3.71 0.81 -13.37
CA GLY A 259 3.25 1.68 -14.43
C GLY A 259 2.21 2.72 -14.05
N ALA A 260 1.83 2.79 -12.77
CA ALA A 260 1.00 3.87 -12.22
C ALA A 260 1.82 5.16 -12.14
N LEU A 261 1.28 6.25 -12.69
CA LEU A 261 1.92 7.56 -12.65
C LEU A 261 1.43 8.33 -11.42
N PHE A 262 2.32 8.82 -10.56
CA PHE A 262 2.00 9.61 -9.39
C PHE A 262 2.53 11.02 -9.51
N LYS A 263 1.82 11.97 -8.88
CA LYS A 263 2.25 13.36 -8.78
C LYS A 263 2.54 13.74 -7.34
N PHE A 264 3.75 14.26 -7.13
CA PHE A 264 4.24 14.68 -5.82
C PHE A 264 4.22 16.20 -5.73
N TYR A 265 3.89 16.71 -4.55
CA TYR A 265 3.87 18.15 -4.26
C TYR A 265 4.64 18.41 -2.97
N LEU A 266 5.57 19.35 -3.06
CA LEU A 266 6.38 19.88 -1.97
C LEU A 266 6.16 21.38 -1.89
N MET A 267 6.01 21.93 -0.68
CA MET A 267 5.75 23.36 -0.49
C MET A 267 6.55 23.93 0.67
N VAL A 268 7.07 25.14 0.49
CA VAL A 268 7.82 25.88 1.52
C VAL A 268 7.40 27.35 1.44
N LYS A 269 7.27 28.05 2.57
CA LYS A 269 7.02 29.50 2.56
C LYS A 269 8.15 30.24 1.85
N ASP A 270 7.83 31.28 1.09
CA ASP A 270 8.82 31.97 0.25
C ASP A 270 10.05 32.43 1.03
N LYS A 271 9.82 33.02 2.21
CA LYS A 271 10.88 33.51 3.11
C LYS A 271 11.77 32.40 3.70
N ASP A 272 11.27 31.16 3.69
CA ASP A 272 11.91 30.02 4.32
C ASP A 272 12.70 29.17 3.32
N ASN A 273 12.48 29.32 2.01
CA ASN A 273 13.15 28.55 0.94
C ASN A 273 14.58 29.07 0.65
N GLU A 274 15.39 29.13 1.69
CA GLU A 274 16.78 29.56 1.63
C GLU A 274 17.69 28.50 0.97
N LYS A 275 18.87 28.92 0.48
CA LYS A 275 19.90 27.99 0.02
C LYS A 275 20.61 27.37 1.21
N ILE A 276 20.71 26.05 1.21
CA ILE A 276 21.38 25.25 2.24
C ILE A 276 22.30 24.24 1.57
N THR A 277 23.24 23.73 2.36
CA THR A 277 24.03 22.54 2.03
C THR A 277 23.68 21.49 3.07
N LEU A 278 23.25 20.31 2.62
CA LEU A 278 22.85 19.22 3.50
C LEU A 278 24.05 18.28 3.72
N GLY A 279 24.46 18.14 4.98
CA GLY A 279 25.73 17.49 5.32
C GLY A 279 26.93 18.29 4.80
N SER A 280 28.07 17.61 4.66
CA SER A 280 29.34 18.24 4.26
C SER A 280 29.63 18.13 2.75
N SER A 281 28.66 17.70 1.94
CA SER A 281 28.85 17.43 0.51
C SER A 281 28.30 18.56 -0.37
N GLU A 282 29.13 19.09 -1.28
CA GLU A 282 28.71 20.06 -2.30
C GLU A 282 27.65 19.49 -3.26
N GLU A 283 27.54 18.15 -3.35
CA GLU A 283 26.53 17.48 -4.15
C GLU A 283 25.09 17.77 -3.68
N TYR A 284 24.91 18.04 -2.38
CA TYR A 284 23.62 18.31 -1.78
C TYR A 284 23.50 19.78 -1.38
N GLN A 285 23.77 20.67 -2.34
CA GLN A 285 23.54 22.10 -2.24
C GLN A 285 22.35 22.55 -3.10
N GLY A 286 21.49 23.42 -2.56
CA GLY A 286 20.34 23.95 -3.27
C GLY A 286 19.39 24.71 -2.35
N THR A 287 18.28 25.20 -2.88
CA THR A 287 17.18 25.66 -2.01
C THR A 287 16.57 24.48 -1.26
N ILE A 288 15.93 24.74 -0.11
CA ILE A 288 15.21 23.71 0.65
C ILE A 288 14.30 22.86 -0.24
N LEU A 289 13.54 23.48 -1.14
CA LEU A 289 12.64 22.78 -2.07
C LEU A 289 13.39 21.91 -3.09
N GLU A 290 14.47 22.40 -3.68
CA GLU A 290 15.25 21.65 -4.67
C GLU A 290 15.93 20.44 -4.05
N LEU A 291 16.50 20.60 -2.85
CA LEU A 291 17.10 19.49 -2.14
C LEU A 291 16.07 18.46 -1.71
N THR A 292 14.91 18.90 -1.22
CA THR A 292 13.85 17.97 -0.83
C THR A 292 13.33 17.18 -2.03
N GLU A 293 13.21 17.81 -3.21
CA GLU A 293 12.89 17.10 -4.45
C GLU A 293 13.97 16.08 -4.81
N LYS A 294 15.26 16.46 -4.75
CA LYS A 294 16.38 15.56 -5.05
C LYS A 294 16.37 14.33 -4.15
N LEU A 295 16.33 14.55 -2.83
CA LEU A 295 16.27 13.48 -1.82
C LEU A 295 15.09 12.54 -2.08
N LEU A 296 13.90 13.10 -2.33
CA LEU A 296 12.71 12.29 -2.56
C LEU A 296 12.79 11.49 -3.86
N LYS A 297 13.31 12.06 -4.95
CA LYS A 297 13.49 11.33 -6.21
C LYS A 297 14.49 10.19 -6.07
N GLU A 298 15.62 10.42 -5.42
CA GLU A 298 16.63 9.40 -5.20
C GLU A 298 16.08 8.27 -4.31
N ALA A 299 15.45 8.64 -3.20
CA ALA A 299 14.80 7.71 -2.30
C ALA A 299 13.79 6.80 -3.02
N LEU A 300 12.89 7.39 -3.82
CA LEU A 300 11.87 6.63 -4.56
C LEU A 300 12.46 5.76 -5.68
N THR A 301 13.59 6.15 -6.27
CA THR A 301 14.22 5.42 -7.37
C THR A 301 15.09 4.26 -6.88
N ILE A 302 15.74 4.41 -5.72
CA ILE A 302 16.76 3.48 -5.22
C ILE A 302 16.23 2.61 -4.08
N GLU A 303 15.64 3.22 -3.04
CA GLU A 303 15.08 2.49 -1.90
C GLU A 303 13.63 2.06 -2.13
N GLY A 304 12.86 2.89 -2.86
CA GLY A 304 11.43 2.68 -3.04
C GLY A 304 10.61 3.02 -1.79
N ILE A 305 9.29 2.96 -1.91
CA ILE A 305 8.36 3.33 -0.84
C ILE A 305 7.30 2.25 -0.60
N GLY A 306 6.94 2.09 0.67
CA GLY A 306 5.96 1.10 1.11
C GLY A 306 6.64 -0.12 1.74
N ALA A 307 5.91 -1.22 1.81
CA ALA A 307 6.40 -2.45 2.38
C ALA A 307 7.20 -3.26 1.35
N LYS A 308 8.17 -4.04 1.85
CA LYS A 308 8.98 -4.96 1.03
C LYS A 308 9.89 -4.27 0.01
N SER A 309 10.29 -3.04 0.29
CA SER A 309 11.33 -2.31 -0.47
C SER A 309 12.64 -3.09 -0.57
N SER A 310 13.03 -3.81 0.49
CA SER A 310 14.25 -4.63 0.51
C SER A 310 14.28 -5.77 -0.51
N VAL A 311 13.12 -6.15 -1.06
CA VAL A 311 13.01 -7.15 -2.14
C VAL A 311 12.52 -6.52 -3.45
N GLY A 312 12.64 -5.20 -3.59
CA GLY A 312 12.44 -4.46 -4.85
C GLY A 312 11.03 -3.92 -5.10
N TYR A 313 10.13 -3.91 -4.10
CA TYR A 313 8.80 -3.32 -4.26
C TYR A 313 8.81 -1.79 -4.09
N GLY A 314 7.91 -1.11 -4.79
CA GLY A 314 7.65 0.32 -4.60
C GLY A 314 8.68 1.26 -5.20
N LEU A 315 9.41 0.83 -6.23
CA LEU A 315 10.38 1.65 -6.95
C LEU A 315 9.70 2.53 -8.00
N PHE A 316 10.35 3.66 -8.30
CA PHE A 316 9.88 4.66 -9.26
C PHE A 316 10.96 5.01 -10.31
N GLY A 317 10.53 5.60 -11.43
CA GLY A 317 11.37 6.12 -12.50
C GLY A 317 10.58 6.95 -13.52
#